data_AF-A0A5X0GCP1-F1
#
_entry.id   AF-A0A5X0GCP1-F1
#
_cell.length_a   1.000
_cell.length_b   1.000
_cell.length_c   1.000
_cell.angle_alpha   90.00
_cell.angle_beta   90.00
_cell.angle_gamma   90.00
#
_symmetry.space_group_name_H-M   'P 1'
#
loop_
_entity.id
_entity.type
_entity.pdbx_description
1 polymer ?
#
loop_
_entity_poly.entity_id
_entity_poly.type
_entity_poly.pdbx_seq_one_letter_code
_entity_poly.pdbx_strand_id
1 'polypeptide(L)' 'MERIEHHVCFGGSQEVWRHHSAVTGTPMTFSVFLPPQAKTEKCPVLYWLSGLTCNEQN' A
#
# COMPACT_ATOMS: atom_id res chain seq x y z
N MET A 1 -4.51 5.11 10.92
CA MET A 1 -4.03 4.84 9.55
C MET A 1 -3.38 6.13 9.09
N GLU A 2 -2.10 6.07 8.74
CA GLU A 2 -1.26 7.24 8.45
C GLU A 2 -0.52 6.98 7.14
N ARG A 3 -0.54 7.93 6.20
CA ARG A 3 0.24 7.84 4.97
C ARG A 3 1.64 8.40 5.24
N ILE A 4 2.65 7.56 5.09
CA ILE A 4 4.05 7.92 5.37
C ILE A 4 4.82 8.30 4.11
N GLU A 5 4.44 7.77 2.94
CA GLU A 5 5.04 8.12 1.66
C GLU A 5 3.99 8.22 0.54
N HIS A 6 4.30 9.03 -0.48
CA HIS A 6 3.48 9.20 -1.67
C HIS A 6 4.36 9.59 -2.87
N HIS A 7 4.35 8.75 -3.91
CA HIS A 7 5.09 8.97 -5.15
C HIS A 7 4.14 8.85 -6.35
N VAL A 8 4.19 9.80 -7.28
CA VAL A 8 3.42 9.71 -8.53
C VAL A 8 4.19 8.81 -9.52
N CYS A 9 3.54 7.77 -10.03
CA CYS A 9 4.15 6.87 -11.01
C CYS A 9 3.08 6.26 -11.93
N PHE A 10 3.42 6.03 -13.21
CA PHE A 10 2.55 5.38 -14.19
C PHE A 10 1.11 5.96 -14.29
N GLY A 11 0.97 7.28 -14.08
CA GLY A 11 -0.33 7.97 -14.07
C GLY A 11 -1.15 7.80 -12.78
N GLY A 12 -0.72 6.91 -11.87
CA GLY A 12 -1.28 6.68 -10.54
C GLY A 12 -0.37 7.19 -9.43
N SER A 13 -0.49 6.58 -8.25
CA SER A 13 0.41 6.81 -7.11
C SER A 13 0.83 5.49 -6.45
N GLN A 14 2.11 5.41 -6.06
CA GLN A 14 2.62 4.45 -5.11
C GLN A 14 2.62 5.10 -3.73
N GLU A 15 1.90 4.52 -2.78
CA GLU A 15 1.77 5.04 -1.43
C GLU A 15 2.25 4.01 -0.40
N VAL A 16 2.80 4.50 0.70
CA VAL A 16 3.14 3.67 1.86
C VAL A 16 2.33 4.16 3.06
N TRP A 17 1.71 3.22 3.76
CA TRP A 17 0.80 3.47 4.87
C TRP A 17 1.22 2.69 6.11
N ARG A 18 0.96 3.27 7.27
CA ARG A 18 1.13 2.64 8.57
C ARG A 18 -0.18 2.61 9.35
N HIS A 19 -0.48 1.49 10.01
CA HIS A 19 -1.58 1.41 10.96
C HIS A 19 -1.23 0.50 12.14
N HIS A 20 -1.85 0.73 13.29
CA HIS A 20 -1.80 -0.25 14.38
C HIS A 20 -2.74 -1.42 14.03
N SER A 21 -2.20 -2.63 14.00
CA SER A 21 -2.97 -3.85 13.72
C SER A 21 -3.43 -4.48 15.03
N ALA A 22 -4.74 -4.62 15.21
CA ALA A 22 -5.30 -5.31 16.38
C ALA A 22 -4.97 -6.81 16.39
N VAL A 23 -4.73 -7.41 15.21
CA VAL A 23 -4.44 -8.84 15.08
C VAL A 23 -3.00 -9.17 15.48
N THR A 24 -2.04 -8.33 15.10
CA THR A 24 -0.62 -8.55 15.42
C THR A 24 -0.17 -7.79 16.66
N GLY A 25 -0.96 -6.81 17.14
CA GLY A 25 -0.62 -5.96 18.29
C GLY A 25 0.49 -4.95 18.02
N THR A 26 0.86 -4.74 16.75
CA THR A 26 2.02 -3.93 16.34
C THR A 26 1.63 -2.89 15.28
N PRO A 27 2.42 -1.80 15.14
CA PRO A 27 2.38 -0.97 13.95
C PRO A 27 2.81 -1.79 12.73
N MET A 28 1.94 -1.86 11.72
CA MET A 28 2.18 -2.53 10.44
C MET A 28 2.32 -1.48 9.34
N THR A 29 3.35 -1.66 8.49
CA THR A 29 3.58 -0.83 7.30
C THR A 29 3.29 -1.67 6.06
N PHE A 30 2.60 -1.09 5.08
CA PHE A 30 2.29 -1.74 3.81
C PHE A 30 2.24 -0.70 2.69
N SER A 31 2.37 -1.15 1.45
CA SER A 31 2.32 -0.28 0.28
C SER A 31 1.11 -0.58 -0.60
N VAL A 32 0.65 0.45 -1.33
CA VAL A 32 -0.48 0.37 -2.25
C VAL A 32 -0.15 1.15 -3.51
N PHE A 33 -0.27 0.49 -4.66
CA PHE A 33 -0.36 1.18 -5.94
C PHE A 33 -1.82 1.51 -6.25
N LEU A 34 -2.13 2.79 -6.41
CA LEU A 34 -3.44 3.28 -6.85
C LEU A 34 -3.36 3.66 -8.32
N PRO A 35 -4.02 2.91 -9.24
CA PRO A 35 -4.04 3.27 -10.65
C PRO A 35 -4.88 4.54 -10.90
N PRO A 36 -4.71 5.24 -12.03
CA PRO A 36 -5.44 6.48 -12.31
C PRO A 36 -6.97 6.34 -12.22
N GLN A 37 -7.51 5.18 -12.58
CA GLN A 37 -8.95 4.86 -12.54
C GLN A 37 -9.51 4.89 -11.11
N ALA A 38 -8.68 4.60 -10.10
CA ALA A 38 -9.10 4.59 -8.70
C ALA A 38 -9.54 5.99 -8.19
N LYS A 39 -9.27 7.05 -8.96
CA LYS A 39 -9.76 8.41 -8.67
C LYS A 39 -11.25 8.59 -8.95
N THR A 40 -11.83 7.76 -9.83
CA THR A 40 -13.21 7.92 -10.31
C THR A 40 -14.09 6.72 -10.06
N GLU A 41 -13.50 5.53 -9.93
CA GLU A 41 -14.24 4.28 -9.74
C GLU A 41 -13.51 3.31 -8.81
N LYS A 42 -14.25 2.31 -8.32
CA LYS A 42 -13.65 1.22 -7.55
C LYS A 42 -12.95 0.27 -8.51
N CYS A 43 -11.66 0.02 -8.28
CA CYS A 43 -10.89 -0.97 -9.01
C CYS A 43 -10.87 -2.32 -8.24
N PRO A 44 -10.71 -3.45 -8.94
CA PRO A 44 -10.38 -4.71 -8.28
C PRO A 44 -9.01 -4.61 -7.59
N VAL A 45 -8.82 -5.43 -6.55
CA VAL A 45 -7.59 -5.43 -5.74
C VAL A 45 -6.80 -6.72 -5.99
N LEU A 46 -5.50 -6.58 -6.21
CA LEU A 46 -4.53 -7.67 -6.19
C LEU A 46 -3.67 -7.55 -4.93
N TYR A 47 -3.64 -8.60 -4.11
CA TYR A 47 -2.72 -8.70 -2.98
C TYR A 47 -1.44 -9.38 -3.41
N TRP A 48 -0.32 -8.70 -3.20
CA TRP A 48 1.01 -9.25 -3.40
C TRP A 48 1.62 -9.63 -2.05
N LEU A 49 2.03 -10.89 -1.91
CA LEU A 49 2.69 -11.39 -0.71
C LEU A 49 4.17 -11.59 -1.00
N SER A 50 4.99 -10.75 -0.37
CA SER A 50 6.43 -10.82 -0.52
C SER A 50 7.04 -12.09 0.10
N GLY A 51 8.24 -12.44 -0.36
CA GLY A 51 9.00 -13.60 0.12
C GLY A 51 9.76 -13.34 1.42
N LEU A 52 10.63 -14.28 1.79
CA LEU A 52 11.49 -14.17 2.97
C LEU A 52 12.37 -12.91 2.91
N THR A 53 12.57 -12.25 4.05
CA THR A 53 13.39 -11.03 4.25
C THR A 53 12.93 -9.75 3.54
N CYS A 54 11.84 -9.81 2.77
CA CYS A 54 11.30 -8.66 2.05
C CYS A 54 10.46 -7.73 2.93
N ASN A 55 10.18 -6.52 2.40
CA ASN A 55 9.28 -5.53 2.98
C ASN A 55 8.31 -4.97 1.92
N GLU A 56 7.67 -3.84 2.22
CA GLU A 56 6.70 -3.15 1.37
C GLU A 56 7.27 -2.37 0.19
N GLN A 57 8.60 -2.23 0.09
CA GLN A 57 9.30 -1.46 -0.95
C GLN A 57 9.80 -2.31 -2.13
N ASN A 58 9.42 -3.59 -2.19
CA ASN A 58 9.79 -4.51 -3.28
C ASN A 58 9.27 -4.07 -4.66
#